data_AF-A0AAW0N7K8-F1
#
_entry.id   AF-A0AAW0N7K8-F1
#
_cell.length_a   1.000
_cell.length_b   1.000
_cell.length_c   1.000
_cell.angle_alpha   90.00
_cell.angle_beta   90.00
_cell.angle_gamma   90.00
#
_symmetry.space_group_name_H-M   'P 1'
#
loop_
_entity.id
_entity.type
_entity.pdbx_description
1 polymer ?
#
loop_
_entity_poly.entity_id
_entity_poly.type
_entity_poly.pdbx_seq_one_letter_code
_entity_poly.pdbx_strand_id
1 'polypeptide(L)'
;MYRKWRESKGKDREYIDIISKQVLSTKADADRDGVKVPVTLDEYCVRTQVQPTDDGYNLLYDDYCDDEDLDDDEEEDEDNEDCCYDDDSGNEDS
;
A
#
# COMPACT_ATOMS: atom_id res chain seq x y z
N MET A 1 -15.71 9.00 14.81
CA MET A 1 -14.46 8.33 15.21
C MET A 1 -13.29 8.90 14.44
N TYR A 2 -12.92 8.35 13.27
CA TYR A 2 -11.78 8.82 12.48
C TYR A 2 -11.85 10.31 12.14
N ARG A 3 -13.00 10.77 11.60
CA ARG A 3 -13.20 12.18 11.23
C ARG A 3 -13.02 13.13 12.43
N LYS A 4 -13.53 12.76 13.62
CA LYS A 4 -13.35 13.52 14.86
C LYS A 4 -11.88 13.58 15.29
N TRP A 5 -11.17 12.44 15.28
CA TRP A 5 -9.72 12.40 15.54
C TRP A 5 -8.94 13.31 14.58
N ARG A 6 -9.25 13.24 13.27
CA ARG A 6 -8.62 14.04 12.21
C ARG A 6 -8.87 15.54 12.39
N GLU A 7 -10.13 15.93 12.54
CA GLU A 7 -10.55 17.33 12.73
C GLU A 7 -10.04 17.91 14.06
N SER A 8 -9.92 17.09 15.09
CA SER A 8 -9.37 17.48 16.39
C SER A 8 -7.84 17.59 16.42
N LYS A 9 -7.15 17.29 15.31
CA LYS A 9 -5.68 17.21 15.20
C LYS A 9 -5.07 16.28 16.27
N GLY A 10 -5.72 15.14 16.52
CA GLY A 10 -5.26 14.14 17.47
C GLY A 10 -5.58 14.40 18.94
N LYS A 11 -6.39 15.43 19.27
CA LYS A 11 -6.85 15.65 20.64
C LYS A 11 -7.84 14.58 21.10
N ASP A 12 -8.75 14.16 20.22
CA ASP A 12 -9.64 13.04 20.46
C ASP A 12 -8.88 11.72 20.25
N ARG A 13 -8.65 10.96 21.32
CA ARG A 13 -7.82 9.74 21.29
C ARG A 13 -8.61 8.47 20.98
N GLU A 14 -9.94 8.53 20.88
CA GLU A 14 -10.81 7.36 20.77
C GLU A 14 -10.42 6.44 19.60
N TYR A 15 -10.12 7.04 18.45
CA TYR A 15 -9.66 6.32 17.26
C TYR A 15 -8.30 5.63 17.48
N ILE A 16 -7.30 6.35 18.02
CA ILE A 16 -5.96 5.79 18.27
C ILE A 16 -6.04 4.63 19.26
N ASP A 17 -6.83 4.77 20.32
CA ASP A 17 -6.90 3.77 21.38
C ASP A 17 -7.52 2.46 20.88
N ILE A 18 -8.48 2.52 19.95
CA ILE A 18 -9.07 1.33 19.31
C ILE A 18 -8.03 0.64 18.41
N ILE A 19 -7.36 1.38 17.53
CA ILE A 19 -6.34 0.81 16.64
C ILE A 19 -5.20 0.21 17.45
N SER A 20 -4.75 0.87 18.53
CA SER A 20 -3.70 0.36 19.41
C SER A 20 -4.09 -0.97 20.06
N LYS A 21 -5.33 -1.09 20.54
CA LYS A 21 -5.83 -2.35 21.13
C LYS A 21 -5.88 -3.47 20.09
N GLN A 22 -6.32 -3.17 18.87
CA GLN A 22 -6.37 -4.15 17.78
C GLN A 22 -4.97 -4.65 17.41
N VAL A 23 -4.00 -3.74 17.23
CA VAL A 23 -2.59 -4.10 16.94
C VAL A 23 -1.96 -4.92 18.07
N LEU A 24 -2.24 -4.57 19.33
CA LEU A 24 -1.73 -5.36 20.47
C LEU A 24 -2.37 -6.75 20.55
N SER A 25 -3.64 -6.88 20.17
CA SER A 25 -4.34 -8.17 20.15
C SER A 25 -3.75 -9.12 19.10
N THR A 26 -3.41 -8.61 17.92
CA THR A 26 -2.88 -9.44 16.81
C THR A 26 -1.46 -9.92 17.05
N LYS A 27 -0.72 -9.32 17.99
CA LYS A 27 0.64 -9.76 18.33
C LYS A 27 0.66 -11.22 18.83
N ALA A 28 -0.29 -11.59 19.66
CA ALA A 28 -0.38 -12.96 20.18
C ALA A 28 -0.73 -13.98 19.09
N ASP A 29 -1.45 -13.54 18.06
CA ASP A 29 -1.80 -14.38 16.91
C ASP A 29 -0.59 -14.57 16.00
N ALA A 30 0.17 -13.50 15.71
CA ALA A 30 1.41 -13.58 14.96
C ALA A 30 2.45 -14.52 15.62
N ASP A 31 2.60 -14.44 16.95
CA ASP A 31 3.50 -15.32 17.70
C ASP A 31 3.07 -16.80 17.62
N ARG A 32 1.75 -17.07 17.63
CA ARG A 32 1.19 -18.42 17.50
C ARG A 32 1.44 -19.01 16.11
N ASP A 33 1.34 -18.17 15.08
CA ASP A 33 1.54 -18.56 13.69
C ASP A 33 3.02 -18.62 13.31
N GLY A 34 3.93 -18.24 14.23
CA GLY A 34 5.37 -18.18 13.98
C GLY A 34 5.78 -17.07 13.02
N VAL A 35 4.92 -16.06 12.84
CA VAL A 35 5.12 -14.94 11.93
C VAL A 35 5.79 -13.79 12.67
N LYS A 36 7.00 -13.41 12.23
CA LYS A 36 7.68 -12.21 12.75
C LYS A 36 7.22 -10.97 11.99
N VAL A 37 6.45 -10.11 12.64
CA VAL A 37 5.97 -8.84 12.06
C VAL A 37 7.15 -7.86 11.86
N PRO A 38 7.39 -7.37 10.63
CA PRO A 38 8.38 -6.33 10.36
C PRO A 38 8.04 -5.02 11.07
N VAL A 39 9.01 -4.40 11.72
CA VAL A 39 8.83 -3.09 12.39
C VAL A 39 9.64 -1.97 11.74
N THR A 40 10.50 -2.34 10.79
CA THR A 40 11.31 -1.41 9.99
C THR A 40 10.94 -1.53 8.52
N LEU A 41 11.18 -0.47 7.74
CA LEU A 41 10.96 -0.49 6.30
C LEU A 41 11.83 -1.55 5.61
N ASP A 42 13.07 -1.73 6.05
CA ASP A 42 13.98 -2.73 5.46
C ASP A 42 13.52 -4.17 5.73
N GLU A 43 12.99 -4.46 6.93
CA GLU A 43 12.40 -5.77 7.22
C GLU A 43 11.09 -5.99 6.46
N TYR A 44 10.33 -4.93 6.21
CA TYR A 44 9.06 -4.99 5.48
C TYR A 44 9.30 -5.19 3.97
N CYS A 45 10.29 -4.49 3.42
CA CYS A 45 10.67 -4.54 2.02
C CYS A 45 11.70 -5.64 1.77
N VAL A 46 11.26 -6.89 1.67
CA VAL A 46 12.14 -7.99 1.25
C VAL A 46 12.56 -7.76 -0.20
N ARG A 47 13.81 -7.34 -0.41
CA ARG A 47 14.43 -7.41 -1.73
C ARG A 47 14.70 -8.88 -2.00
N THR A 48 13.87 -9.51 -2.83
CA THR A 48 14.18 -10.81 -3.40
C THR A 48 15.51 -10.69 -4.15
N GLN A 49 16.61 -11.07 -3.51
CA GLN A 49 17.85 -11.36 -4.23
C GLN A 49 17.55 -12.61 -5.03
N VAL A 50 17.32 -12.44 -6.34
CA VAL A 50 17.26 -13.54 -7.29
C VAL A 50 18.57 -14.30 -7.10
N GLN A 51 18.50 -15.57 -6.69
CA GLN A 51 19.70 -16.40 -6.66
C GLN A 51 20.28 -16.37 -8.08
N PRO A 52 21.57 -16.08 -8.28
CA PRO A 52 22.16 -16.21 -9.59
C PRO A 52 22.05 -17.69 -9.95
N THR A 53 21.07 -18.02 -10.78
CA THR A 53 20.89 -19.35 -11.28
C THR A 53 21.98 -19.55 -12.32
N ASP A 54 22.89 -20.47 -12.04
CA ASP A 54 23.99 -20.86 -12.94
C ASP A 54 23.48 -21.58 -14.21
N ASP A 55 22.16 -21.61 -14.39
CA ASP A 55 21.47 -22.16 -15.54
C ASP A 55 20.65 -21.03 -16.17
N GLY A 56 20.92 -20.72 -17.44
CA GLY A 56 20.49 -19.50 -18.14
C GLY A 56 18.98 -19.32 -18.30
N TYR A 57 18.32 -18.79 -17.28
CA TYR A 57 16.97 -18.22 -17.36
C TYR A 57 16.98 -16.76 -16.89
N ASN A 58 17.63 -15.90 -17.68
CA ASN A 58 17.51 -14.44 -17.60
C ASN A 58 17.22 -13.84 -18.98
N LEU A 59 16.24 -14.39 -19.71
CA LEU A 59 15.84 -13.95 -21.05
C LEU A 59 14.40 -13.44 -21.13
N LEU A 60 13.72 -13.23 -19.99
CA LEU A 60 12.28 -12.88 -19.99
C LEU A 60 11.97 -11.48 -19.44
N TYR A 61 12.96 -10.71 -19.00
CA TYR A 61 12.74 -9.42 -18.32
C TYR A 61 13.65 -8.28 -18.82
N ASP A 62 14.22 -8.39 -20.03
CA ASP A 62 15.16 -7.38 -20.57
C ASP A 62 14.65 -6.70 -21.86
N ASP A 63 13.41 -6.95 -22.29
CA ASP A 63 12.86 -6.44 -23.57
C ASP A 63 11.81 -5.33 -23.41
N TYR A 64 11.63 -4.77 -22.20
CA TYR A 64 10.61 -3.75 -21.92
C TYR A 64 11.18 -2.42 -21.39
N CYS A 65 12.50 -2.21 -21.45
CA CYS A 65 13.14 -0.97 -20.97
C CYS A 65 14.04 -0.32 -22.02
N ASP A 66 13.69 -0.39 -23.31
CA ASP A 66 14.44 0.33 -24.36
C ASP A 66 13.52 0.78 -25.50
N ASP A 67 12.59 1.68 -25.19
CA ASP A 67 12.08 2.74 -26.08
C ASP A 67 10.76 3.22 -25.50
N GLU A 68 10.75 4.39 -24.85
CA GLU A 68 10.00 5.57 -25.30
C GLU A 68 10.59 6.77 -24.55
N ASP A 69 11.37 7.57 -25.29
CA ASP A 69 11.74 8.94 -24.95
C ASP A 69 10.49 9.71 -24.48
N LEU A 70 10.34 9.91 -23.17
CA LEU A 70 9.42 10.90 -22.64
C LEU A 70 10.12 12.25 -22.74
N ASP A 71 9.89 12.89 -23.89
CA ASP A 71 10.23 14.28 -24.16
C ASP A 71 9.78 15.15 -22.98
N ASP A 72 10.76 15.86 -22.44
CA ASP A 72 10.68 16.81 -21.33
C ASP A 72 10.02 18.10 -21.84
N ASP A 73 8.69 18.12 -21.93
CA ASP A 73 7.90 19.36 -22.07
C ASP A 73 7.08 19.57 -20.79
N GLU A 74 7.65 20.38 -19.90
CA GLU A 74 6.96 21.08 -18.81
C GLU A 74 5.77 21.88 -19.37
N GLU A 75 4.55 21.54 -18.95
CA GLU A 75 3.49 22.54 -18.77
C GLU A 75 2.87 22.29 -17.38
N GLU A 76 3.12 23.25 -16.48
CA GLU A 76 2.31 23.48 -15.29
C GLU A 76 0.84 23.76 -15.67
N ASP A 77 -0.02 23.79 -14.65
CA ASP A 77 -1.44 24.17 -14.68
C ASP A 77 -2.42 23.02 -14.99
N GLU A 78 -3.53 22.82 -14.30
CA GLU A 78 -4.20 23.48 -13.18
C GLU A 78 -5.32 22.49 -12.77
N ASP A 79 -5.89 22.68 -11.58
CA ASP A 79 -7.13 22.05 -11.09
C ASP A 79 -8.11 21.50 -12.16
N ASN A 80 -8.58 20.26 -11.98
CA ASN A 80 -9.98 19.79 -12.19
C ASN A 80 -10.06 18.38 -12.79
N GLU A 81 -10.33 17.36 -11.98
CA GLU A 81 -11.37 16.39 -12.36
C GLU A 81 -11.92 15.67 -11.12
N ASP A 82 -13.08 16.15 -10.68
CA ASP A 82 -14.09 15.45 -9.88
C ASP A 82 -14.38 14.06 -10.48
N CYS A 83 -13.64 13.03 -10.07
CA CYS A 83 -13.94 11.64 -10.38
C CYS A 83 -15.00 11.12 -9.41
N CYS A 84 -16.22 11.62 -9.63
CA CYS A 84 -17.45 11.05 -9.11
C CYS A 84 -17.60 9.61 -9.62
N TYR A 85 -17.22 8.64 -8.79
CA TYR A 85 -17.61 7.24 -8.97
C TYR A 85 -19.10 7.09 -8.63
N ASP A 86 -19.96 7.49 -9.56
CA ASP A 86 -21.30 6.92 -9.72
C ASP A 86 -21.12 5.55 -10.41
N ASP A 87 -20.88 4.51 -9.62
CA ASP A 87 -21.04 3.12 -10.08
C ASP A 87 -22.20 2.47 -9.30
N ASP A 88 -23.36 2.62 -9.91
CA ASP A 88 -24.66 2.05 -9.61
C ASP A 88 -24.64 0.51 -9.74
N SER A 89 -24.06 -0.16 -8.75
CA SER A 89 -24.28 -1.61 -8.58
C SER A 89 -25.43 -1.86 -7.62
N GLY A 90 -26.65 -1.66 -8.14
CA GLY A 90 -27.89 -2.16 -7.57
C GLY A 90 -27.85 -3.68 -7.39
N ASN A 91 -27.78 -4.14 -6.14
CA ASN A 91 -28.10 -5.51 -5.79
C ASN A 91 -29.56 -5.57 -5.34
N GLU A 92 -30.44 -5.93 -6.27
CA GLU A 92 -31.81 -6.36 -6.02
C GLU A 92 -31.80 -7.71 -5.28
N ASP A 93 -32.25 -7.71 -4.03
CA ASP A 93 -32.54 -8.92 -3.24
C ASP A 93 -33.98 -9.34 -3.56
N SER A 94 -34.16 -10.58 -4.04
CA SER A 94 -35.44 -11.30 -4.16
C SER A 94 -35.32 -12.69 -3.56
#